data_AF-A0A381YDX2-F1
#
_entry.id   AF-A0A381YDX2-F1
#
_cell.length_a   1.000
_cell.length_b   1.000
_cell.length_c   1.000
_cell.angle_alpha   90.00
_cell.angle_beta   90.00
_cell.angle_gamma   90.00
#
_symmetry.space_group_name_H-M   'P 1'
#
loop_
_entity.id
_entity.type
_entity.pdbx_description
1 polymer ?
#
loop_
_entity_poly.entity_id
_entity_poly.type
_entity_poly.pdbx_seq_one_letter_code
_entity_poly.pdbx_strand_id
1 'polypeptide(L)'
;PTYSSNPYWIEQLDEKLVMNEHNANRIAVFDPTTETMVEYTVPSRNTSWADCEGIEYCGVAQVFGFTVDDKKIWFTEWVENNIGVVDTSIPLPFDIDLNTENIVLERGETTEITLEFSSTDTTPHGHLVNISTTSLFTDLIINPESTEFYSNDSGSESIIVQITASDNALPDTHKVLLGAYNDEIAISKFITVTIE
;
A
#
# COMPACT_ATOMS: atom_id res chain seq x y z
N PRO A 1 -1.54 3.28 -2.82
CA PRO A 1 -2.38 4.08 -1.90
C PRO A 1 -3.82 3.70 -2.11
N THR A 2 -4.57 3.52 -1.02
CA THR A 2 -6.00 3.25 -1.09
C THR A 2 -6.72 4.50 -1.64
N TYR A 3 -7.66 4.32 -2.57
CA TYR A 3 -8.42 5.45 -3.13
C TYR A 3 -9.21 6.14 -2.01
N SER A 4 -9.07 7.46 -1.87
CA SER A 4 -9.71 8.25 -0.81
C SER A 4 -9.25 7.91 0.62
N SER A 5 -7.97 7.54 0.82
CA SER A 5 -7.40 7.16 2.13
C SER A 5 -7.44 8.27 3.18
N ASN A 6 -7.49 9.53 2.74
CA ASN A 6 -7.57 10.74 3.57
C ASN A 6 -6.44 10.83 4.61
N PRO A 7 -5.18 10.96 4.16
CA PRO A 7 -4.06 11.20 5.06
C PRO A 7 -4.20 12.56 5.75
N TYR A 8 -4.06 12.60 7.07
CA TYR A 8 -4.43 13.80 7.86
C TYR A 8 -3.27 14.41 8.66
N TRP A 9 -2.47 13.57 9.30
CA TRP A 9 -1.36 13.93 10.18
C TRP A 9 -0.11 13.20 9.72
N ILE A 10 1.04 13.83 9.88
CA ILE A 10 2.34 13.27 9.52
C ILE A 10 3.36 13.59 10.61
N GLU A 11 4.17 12.60 10.98
CA GLU A 11 5.32 12.75 11.87
C GLU A 11 6.53 12.03 11.28
N GLN A 12 7.71 12.37 11.80
CA GLN A 12 8.95 11.69 11.45
C GLN A 12 9.24 10.57 12.45
N LEU A 13 9.62 9.40 11.94
CA LEU A 13 10.19 8.28 12.69
C LEU A 13 11.56 7.95 12.07
N ASP A 14 12.65 8.33 12.74
CA ASP A 14 14.01 8.28 12.17
C ASP A 14 14.09 9.03 10.83
N GLU A 15 14.37 8.35 9.72
CA GLU A 15 14.39 8.91 8.35
C GLU A 15 13.09 8.61 7.57
N LYS A 16 12.09 8.02 8.24
CA LYS A 16 10.80 7.62 7.66
C LYS A 16 9.70 8.61 8.04
N LEU A 17 8.64 8.59 7.25
CA LEU A 17 7.43 9.37 7.46
C LEU A 17 6.32 8.45 7.94
N VAL A 18 5.71 8.77 9.07
CA VAL A 18 4.51 8.09 9.57
C VAL A 18 3.33 8.97 9.26
N MET A 19 2.23 8.39 8.79
CA MET A 19 0.98 9.12 8.53
C MET A 19 -0.23 8.26 8.88
N ASN A 20 -1.29 8.88 9.37
CA ASN A 20 -2.59 8.22 9.56
C ASN A 20 -3.44 8.38 8.31
N GLU A 21 -4.10 7.30 7.90
CA GLU A 21 -5.06 7.28 6.80
C GLU A 21 -6.46 7.12 7.37
N HIS A 22 -7.17 8.23 7.50
CA HIS A 22 -8.42 8.30 8.24
C HIS A 22 -9.49 7.37 7.67
N ASN A 23 -9.73 7.42 6.36
CA ASN A 23 -10.78 6.65 5.72
C ASN A 23 -10.35 5.21 5.46
N ALA A 24 -9.06 4.95 5.33
CA ALA A 24 -8.53 3.61 5.11
C ALA A 24 -8.45 2.78 6.41
N ASN A 25 -8.57 3.43 7.57
CA ASN A 25 -8.24 2.85 8.88
C ASN A 25 -6.84 2.26 8.90
N ARG A 26 -5.84 3.06 8.51
CA ARG A 26 -4.44 2.60 8.50
C ARG A 26 -3.50 3.62 9.11
N ILE A 27 -2.36 3.12 9.59
CA ILE A 27 -1.16 3.91 9.87
C ILE A 27 -0.11 3.49 8.85
N ALA A 28 0.31 4.41 7.98
CA ALA A 28 1.33 4.17 6.97
C ALA A 28 2.70 4.65 7.46
N VAL A 29 3.74 3.86 7.20
CA VAL A 29 5.15 4.19 7.41
C VAL A 29 5.82 4.14 6.04
N PHE A 30 6.23 5.31 5.56
CA PHE A 30 6.88 5.49 4.27
C PHE A 30 8.37 5.77 4.45
N ASP A 31 9.20 4.98 3.79
CA ASP A 31 10.63 5.21 3.67
C ASP A 31 10.91 5.96 2.36
N PRO A 32 11.29 7.25 2.41
CA PRO A 32 11.56 8.04 1.20
C PRO A 32 12.86 7.65 0.50
N THR A 33 13.75 6.89 1.14
CA THR A 33 15.03 6.48 0.56
C THR A 33 14.84 5.27 -0.35
N THR A 34 14.05 4.30 0.09
CA THR A 34 13.74 3.08 -0.69
C THR A 34 12.39 3.16 -1.40
N GLU A 35 11.70 4.31 -1.29
CA GLU A 35 10.33 4.54 -1.74
C GLU A 35 9.38 3.35 -1.42
N THR A 36 9.52 2.81 -0.21
CA THR A 36 8.74 1.67 0.29
C THR A 36 7.72 2.16 1.31
N MET A 37 6.50 1.65 1.25
CA MET A 37 5.42 1.98 2.16
C MET A 37 4.89 0.72 2.83
N VAL A 38 4.76 0.77 4.16
CA VAL A 38 4.11 -0.26 4.97
C VAL A 38 2.89 0.36 5.62
N GLU A 39 1.70 -0.20 5.40
CA GLU A 39 0.45 0.29 5.97
C GLU A 39 -0.11 -0.75 6.94
N TYR A 40 -0.27 -0.37 8.21
CA TYR A 40 -0.81 -1.22 9.27
C TYR A 40 -2.30 -0.92 9.45
N THR A 41 -3.15 -1.96 9.40
CA THR A 41 -4.59 -1.82 9.61
C THR A 41 -4.92 -1.53 11.07
N VAL A 42 -5.76 -0.52 11.31
CA VAL A 42 -6.47 -0.29 12.56
C VAL A 42 -7.74 -1.16 12.55
N PRO A 43 -7.89 -2.16 13.43
CA PRO A 43 -8.98 -3.13 13.33
C PRO A 43 -10.38 -2.57 13.59
N SER A 44 -10.48 -1.57 14.47
CA SER A 44 -11.76 -0.98 14.87
C SER A 44 -12.47 -0.29 13.70
N ARG A 45 -13.80 -0.44 13.63
CA ARG A 45 -14.63 0.08 12.53
C ARG A 45 -16.02 0.45 13.05
N ASN A 46 -16.19 1.72 13.44
CA ASN A 46 -17.48 2.20 13.90
C ASN A 46 -18.38 2.53 12.70
N THR A 47 -19.38 1.70 12.45
CA THR A 47 -20.33 1.88 11.35
C THR A 47 -21.30 3.05 11.56
N SER A 48 -21.44 3.56 12.80
CA SER A 48 -22.31 4.72 13.07
C SER A 48 -21.71 6.04 12.55
N TRP A 49 -20.42 6.02 12.17
CA TRP A 49 -19.67 7.20 11.73
C TRP A 49 -19.27 7.14 10.24
N ALA A 50 -19.89 6.22 9.49
CA ALA A 50 -19.73 6.11 8.05
C ALA A 50 -21.06 5.69 7.40
N ASP A 51 -21.22 5.97 6.11
CA ASP A 51 -22.39 5.52 5.34
C ASP A 51 -22.18 4.06 4.90
N CYS A 52 -22.56 3.13 5.78
CA CYS A 52 -22.26 1.70 5.63
C CYS A 52 -23.44 0.86 5.13
N GLU A 53 -24.50 1.45 4.59
CA GLU A 53 -25.71 0.71 4.24
C GLU A 53 -25.43 -0.43 3.24
N GLY A 54 -25.48 -1.68 3.73
CA GLY A 54 -25.25 -2.89 2.93
C GLY A 54 -23.78 -3.20 2.62
N ILE A 55 -22.83 -2.50 3.23
CA ILE A 55 -21.38 -2.68 2.99
C ILE A 55 -20.77 -3.47 4.15
N GLU A 56 -20.32 -4.68 3.86
CA GLU A 56 -19.49 -5.47 4.78
C GLU A 56 -18.10 -4.83 4.91
N TYR A 57 -17.50 -4.88 6.11
CA TYR A 57 -16.20 -4.27 6.40
C TYR A 57 -16.14 -2.74 6.22
N CYS A 58 -17.23 -2.05 6.55
CA CYS A 58 -17.32 -0.59 6.58
C CYS A 58 -17.21 -0.02 8.01
N GLY A 59 -16.93 1.27 8.13
CA GLY A 59 -16.78 1.99 9.39
C GLY A 59 -15.40 2.62 9.50
N VAL A 60 -15.23 3.51 10.48
CA VAL A 60 -13.97 4.21 10.72
C VAL A 60 -13.60 4.16 12.20
N ALA A 61 -12.30 4.11 12.52
CA ALA A 61 -11.77 4.30 13.86
C ALA A 61 -11.48 5.78 14.17
N GLN A 62 -11.33 6.60 13.12
CA GLN A 62 -11.00 8.02 13.20
C GLN A 62 -9.77 8.30 14.07
N VAL A 63 -8.62 7.78 13.65
CA VAL A 63 -7.34 8.19 14.21
C VAL A 63 -7.06 9.62 13.72
N PHE A 64 -7.12 10.63 14.59
CA PHE A 64 -6.83 12.03 14.21
C PHE A 64 -5.39 12.45 14.47
N GLY A 65 -4.75 11.83 15.45
CA GLY A 65 -3.39 12.13 15.85
C GLY A 65 -2.71 10.90 16.41
N PHE A 66 -1.39 10.93 16.34
CA PHE A 66 -0.53 9.89 16.86
C PHE A 66 0.79 10.52 17.30
N THR A 67 1.57 9.79 18.08
CA THR A 67 2.93 10.16 18.48
C THR A 67 3.83 8.95 18.35
N VAL A 68 5.10 9.20 18.08
CA VAL A 68 6.14 8.18 17.95
C VAL A 68 7.00 8.16 19.21
N ASP A 69 7.26 6.96 19.73
CA ASP A 69 8.21 6.70 20.82
C ASP A 69 9.03 5.45 20.48
N ASP A 70 10.28 5.66 20.06
CA ASP A 70 11.14 4.60 19.50
C ASP A 70 10.41 3.83 18.38
N LYS A 71 10.25 2.50 18.50
CA LYS A 71 9.55 1.65 17.52
C LYS A 71 8.05 1.56 17.73
N LYS A 72 7.46 2.45 18.53
CA LYS A 72 6.02 2.42 18.85
C LYS A 72 5.33 3.68 18.36
N ILE A 73 4.26 3.49 17.61
CA ILE A 73 3.39 4.57 17.14
C ILE A 73 2.10 4.49 17.96
N TRP A 74 1.95 5.40 18.91
CA TRP A 74 0.79 5.47 19.79
C TRP A 74 -0.26 6.39 19.19
N PHE A 75 -1.51 5.94 19.14
CA PHE A 75 -2.59 6.71 18.53
C PHE A 75 -3.90 6.58 19.33
N THR A 76 -4.78 7.55 19.14
CA THR A 76 -6.10 7.57 19.77
C THR A 76 -7.19 7.42 18.71
N GLU A 77 -8.16 6.55 18.96
CA GLU A 77 -9.33 6.34 18.11
C GLU A 77 -10.48 7.20 18.63
N TRP A 78 -10.88 8.23 17.88
CA TRP A 78 -11.86 9.19 18.38
C TRP A 78 -13.27 8.59 18.51
N VAL A 79 -13.72 7.76 17.56
CA VAL A 79 -15.09 7.23 17.57
C VAL A 79 -15.25 5.94 18.38
N GLU A 80 -14.14 5.29 18.73
CA GLU A 80 -14.12 4.01 19.46
C GLU A 80 -13.73 4.18 20.93
N ASN A 81 -13.23 5.35 21.33
CA ASN A 81 -12.71 5.65 22.68
C ASN A 81 -11.56 4.72 23.11
N ASN A 82 -10.72 4.32 22.16
CA ASN A 82 -9.58 3.45 22.40
C ASN A 82 -8.25 4.19 22.24
N ILE A 83 -7.20 3.60 22.84
CA ILE A 83 -5.80 3.94 22.56
C ILE A 83 -5.18 2.70 21.92
N GLY A 84 -4.58 2.88 20.74
CA GLY A 84 -3.90 1.84 20.00
C GLY A 84 -2.39 2.08 19.93
N VAL A 85 -1.67 1.03 19.56
CA VAL A 85 -0.23 1.08 19.31
C VAL A 85 0.13 0.21 18.11
N VAL A 86 0.94 0.75 17.20
CA VAL A 86 1.68 -0.05 16.21
C VAL A 86 3.09 -0.25 16.73
N ASP A 87 3.53 -1.50 16.88
CA ASP A 87 4.91 -1.83 17.29
C ASP A 87 5.72 -2.28 16.06
N THR A 88 6.52 -1.36 15.51
CA THR A 88 7.36 -1.60 14.33
C THR A 88 8.63 -2.40 14.64
N SER A 89 8.81 -2.84 15.89
CA SER A 89 9.85 -3.82 16.24
C SER A 89 9.47 -5.25 15.89
N ILE A 90 8.17 -5.52 15.68
CA ILE A 90 7.67 -6.81 15.23
C ILE A 90 8.02 -6.97 13.74
N PRO A 91 8.70 -8.07 13.34
CA PRO A 91 8.99 -8.34 11.93
C PRO A 91 7.72 -8.39 11.09
N LEU A 92 7.81 -7.90 9.85
CA LEU A 92 6.71 -7.98 8.90
C LEU A 92 6.44 -9.46 8.55
N PRO A 93 5.16 -9.85 8.35
CA PRO A 93 4.80 -11.24 8.05
C PRO A 93 5.26 -11.69 6.67
N PHE A 94 5.45 -10.76 5.75
CA PHE A 94 5.96 -10.97 4.40
C PHE A 94 6.79 -9.76 3.96
N ASP A 95 7.48 -9.90 2.84
CA ASP A 95 8.20 -8.83 2.15
C ASP A 95 7.93 -8.92 0.64
N ILE A 96 8.18 -7.82 -0.06
CA ILE A 96 8.06 -7.75 -1.52
C ILE A 96 9.32 -7.15 -2.13
N ASP A 97 9.58 -7.52 -3.38
CA ASP A 97 10.58 -6.86 -4.21
C ASP A 97 10.11 -6.64 -5.64
N LEU A 98 10.81 -5.76 -6.35
CA LEU A 98 10.55 -5.45 -7.74
C LEU A 98 11.82 -5.65 -8.54
N ASN A 99 11.69 -6.24 -9.73
CA ASN A 99 12.85 -6.44 -10.62
C ASN A 99 13.46 -5.12 -11.14
N THR A 100 12.73 -4.00 -11.06
CA THR A 100 13.22 -2.66 -11.37
C THR A 100 12.41 -1.60 -10.64
N GLU A 101 13.07 -0.47 -10.35
CA GLU A 101 12.48 0.72 -9.72
C GLU A 101 12.22 1.84 -10.73
N ASN A 102 12.76 1.73 -11.95
CA ASN A 102 12.64 2.77 -12.97
C ASN A 102 12.47 2.14 -14.36
N ILE A 103 11.50 2.66 -15.13
CA ILE A 103 11.28 2.28 -16.52
C ILE A 103 11.03 3.52 -17.39
N VAL A 104 11.36 3.38 -18.67
CA VAL A 104 11.05 4.36 -19.71
C VAL A 104 10.17 3.64 -20.74
N LEU A 105 9.10 4.28 -21.18
CA LEU A 105 8.15 3.74 -22.16
C LEU A 105 7.91 4.76 -23.28
N GLU A 106 7.94 4.31 -24.52
CA GLU A 106 7.37 5.05 -25.64
C GLU A 106 5.84 4.89 -25.65
N ARG A 107 5.12 5.80 -26.31
CA ARG A 107 3.67 5.69 -26.48
C ARG A 107 3.28 4.39 -27.20
N GLY A 108 2.32 3.68 -26.64
CA GLY A 108 1.88 2.36 -27.12
C GLY A 108 2.78 1.20 -26.66
N GLU A 109 3.90 1.48 -25.97
CA GLU A 109 4.79 0.45 -25.45
C GLU A 109 4.22 -0.19 -24.19
N THR A 110 4.52 -1.48 -24.03
CA THR A 110 4.21 -2.25 -22.82
C THR A 110 5.48 -2.91 -22.30
N THR A 111 5.69 -2.85 -21.00
CA THR A 111 6.74 -3.59 -20.31
C THR A 111 6.17 -4.45 -19.19
N GLU A 112 6.94 -5.44 -18.77
CA GLU A 112 6.59 -6.36 -17.70
C GLU A 112 7.49 -6.11 -16.48
N ILE A 113 6.83 -5.87 -15.35
CA ILE A 113 7.45 -5.77 -14.03
C ILE A 113 7.14 -7.06 -13.28
N THR A 114 8.13 -7.61 -12.58
CA THR A 114 7.92 -8.75 -11.67
C THR A 114 7.80 -8.22 -10.25
N LEU A 115 6.64 -8.44 -9.64
CA LEU A 115 6.42 -8.28 -8.21
C LEU A 115 6.77 -9.61 -7.53
N GLU A 116 7.90 -9.64 -6.85
CA GLU A 116 8.35 -10.78 -6.06
C GLU A 116 7.76 -10.67 -4.65
N PHE A 117 7.21 -11.77 -4.14
CA PHE A 117 6.66 -11.87 -2.81
C PHE A 117 7.40 -12.95 -2.04
N SER A 118 7.72 -12.69 -0.78
CA SER A 118 8.33 -13.70 0.10
C SER A 118 7.69 -13.67 1.48
N SER A 119 7.37 -14.83 2.02
CA SER A 119 6.82 -14.97 3.37
C SER A 119 7.54 -16.09 4.12
N THR A 120 7.79 -15.85 5.40
CA THR A 120 8.26 -16.91 6.32
C THR A 120 7.10 -17.59 7.03
N ASP A 121 5.89 -17.08 6.88
CA ASP A 121 4.70 -17.72 7.44
C ASP A 121 4.36 -18.98 6.66
N THR A 122 4.24 -20.08 7.38
CA THR A 122 3.85 -21.39 6.84
C THR A 122 2.34 -21.57 6.76
N THR A 123 1.57 -20.66 7.38
CA THR A 123 0.12 -20.71 7.33
C THR A 123 -0.38 -20.06 6.04
N PRO A 124 -1.25 -20.75 5.26
CA PRO A 124 -1.78 -20.16 4.05
C PRO A 124 -2.58 -18.90 4.33
N HIS A 125 -2.13 -17.80 3.73
CA HIS A 125 -2.81 -16.50 3.78
C HIS A 125 -3.10 -16.03 2.36
N GLY A 126 -4.31 -15.52 2.16
CA GLY A 126 -4.71 -14.86 0.93
C GLY A 126 -4.16 -13.45 0.91
N HIS A 127 -3.60 -13.06 -0.23
CA HIS A 127 -3.07 -11.73 -0.48
C HIS A 127 -3.69 -11.17 -1.76
N LEU A 128 -3.82 -9.85 -1.78
CA LEU A 128 -4.30 -9.09 -2.92
C LEU A 128 -3.19 -8.16 -3.41
N VAL A 129 -3.14 -7.94 -4.73
CA VAL A 129 -2.17 -7.02 -5.33
C VAL A 129 -2.64 -5.58 -5.13
N ASN A 130 -1.76 -4.74 -4.55
CA ASN A 130 -2.00 -3.31 -4.36
C ASN A 130 -1.42 -2.54 -5.56
N ILE A 131 -2.26 -1.75 -6.25
CA ILE A 131 -1.84 -0.97 -7.41
C ILE A 131 -2.40 0.44 -7.31
N SER A 132 -1.55 1.43 -7.57
CA SER A 132 -1.98 2.81 -7.74
C SER A 132 -1.03 3.55 -8.67
N THR A 133 -1.47 4.65 -9.25
CA THR A 133 -0.64 5.47 -10.14
C THR A 133 -0.95 6.95 -9.96
N THR A 134 0.07 7.79 -10.11
CA THR A 134 -0.08 9.25 -10.17
C THR A 134 -0.46 9.75 -11.57
N SER A 135 -0.46 8.86 -12.56
CA SER A 135 -0.89 9.16 -13.93
C SER A 135 -2.38 9.51 -13.95
N LEU A 136 -2.76 10.47 -14.79
CA LEU A 136 -4.17 10.78 -15.05
C LEU A 136 -4.81 9.64 -15.85
N PHE A 137 -6.15 9.56 -15.82
CA PHE A 137 -7.01 8.41 -16.11
C PHE A 137 -6.77 7.56 -17.39
N THR A 138 -5.79 7.87 -18.23
CA THR A 138 -5.50 7.11 -19.46
C THR A 138 -4.04 6.99 -19.86
N ASP A 139 -3.07 7.67 -19.23
CA ASP A 139 -1.70 7.66 -19.77
C ASP A 139 -0.97 6.35 -19.47
N LEU A 140 -1.21 5.78 -18.28
CA LEU A 140 -0.72 4.46 -17.89
C LEU A 140 -1.88 3.49 -17.63
N ILE A 141 -1.79 2.31 -18.24
CA ILE A 141 -2.66 1.15 -17.96
C ILE A 141 -1.79 0.11 -17.26
N ILE A 142 -2.22 -0.34 -16.08
CA ILE A 142 -1.49 -1.31 -15.27
C ILE A 142 -2.36 -2.54 -15.11
N ASN A 143 -1.87 -3.69 -15.57
CA ASN A 143 -2.62 -4.94 -15.61
C ASN A 143 -1.80 -6.08 -15.00
N PRO A 144 -2.06 -6.47 -13.75
CA PRO A 144 -1.41 -7.64 -13.15
C PRO A 144 -2.00 -8.93 -13.73
N GLU A 145 -1.18 -9.97 -13.88
CA GLU A 145 -1.65 -11.28 -14.36
C GLU A 145 -2.61 -11.97 -13.38
N SER A 146 -2.46 -11.67 -12.08
CA SER A 146 -3.40 -12.03 -11.02
C SER A 146 -3.57 -10.88 -10.05
N THR A 147 -4.78 -10.74 -9.51
CA THR A 147 -5.10 -9.76 -8.46
C THR A 147 -5.11 -10.39 -7.07
N GLU A 148 -5.13 -11.72 -6.99
CA GLU A 148 -5.15 -12.50 -5.77
C GLU A 148 -4.14 -13.66 -5.84
N PHE A 149 -3.52 -13.99 -4.72
CA PHE A 149 -2.61 -15.12 -4.61
C PHE A 149 -2.56 -15.62 -3.18
N TYR A 150 -2.05 -16.84 -2.99
CA TYR A 150 -1.95 -17.47 -1.67
C TYR A 150 -0.50 -17.83 -1.38
N SER A 151 0.00 -17.47 -0.21
CA SER A 151 1.30 -17.95 0.26
C SER A 151 1.15 -19.41 0.71
N ASN A 152 1.45 -20.38 -0.16
CA ASN A 152 1.37 -21.79 0.18
C ASN A 152 2.76 -22.33 0.50
N ASP A 153 2.98 -22.77 1.75
CA ASP A 153 4.29 -23.15 2.29
C ASP A 153 5.30 -21.98 2.31
N SER A 154 6.37 -22.10 3.11
CA SER A 154 7.46 -21.11 3.16
C SER A 154 8.11 -21.00 1.77
N GLY A 155 7.70 -20.02 0.98
CA GLY A 155 8.01 -19.92 -0.44
C GLY A 155 7.93 -18.50 -0.97
N SER A 156 8.52 -18.31 -2.14
CA SER A 156 8.45 -17.07 -2.91
C SER A 156 7.40 -17.21 -4.01
N GLU A 157 6.53 -16.21 -4.13
CA GLU A 157 5.60 -16.08 -5.24
C GLU A 157 6.05 -14.93 -6.16
N SER A 158 5.63 -14.95 -7.42
CA SER A 158 5.95 -13.88 -8.35
C SER A 158 4.74 -13.57 -9.21
N ILE A 159 4.46 -12.28 -9.38
CA ILE A 159 3.31 -11.79 -10.14
C ILE A 159 3.85 -10.85 -11.22
N ILE A 160 3.54 -11.17 -12.47
CA ILE A 160 3.86 -10.31 -13.61
C ILE A 160 2.81 -9.20 -13.68
N VAL A 161 3.30 -7.95 -13.75
CA VAL A 161 2.49 -6.75 -13.90
C VAL A 161 2.86 -6.06 -15.19
N GLN A 162 1.92 -5.99 -16.12
CA GLN A 162 2.08 -5.26 -17.37
C GLN A 162 1.79 -3.79 -17.15
N ILE A 163 2.74 -2.92 -17.53
CA ILE A 163 2.56 -1.46 -17.54
C ILE A 163 2.64 -1.00 -18.99
N THR A 164 1.55 -0.41 -19.47
CA THR A 164 1.39 0.09 -20.83
C THR A 164 1.26 1.61 -20.83
N ALA A 165 2.08 2.30 -21.61
CA ALA A 165 1.84 3.70 -21.95
C ALA A 165 0.84 3.79 -23.10
N SER A 166 -0.24 4.54 -22.92
CA SER A 166 -1.26 4.72 -23.96
C SER A 166 -0.70 5.42 -25.22
N ASP A 167 -1.28 5.14 -26.39
CA ASP A 167 -0.91 5.81 -27.65
C ASP A 167 -1.02 7.34 -27.57
N ASN A 168 -1.95 7.83 -26.74
CA ASN A 168 -2.21 9.25 -26.52
C ASN A 168 -1.57 9.80 -25.25
N ALA A 169 -0.73 9.00 -24.58
CA ALA A 169 -0.09 9.42 -23.34
C ALA A 169 0.73 10.70 -23.53
N LEU A 170 0.64 11.60 -22.57
CA LEU A 170 1.48 12.78 -22.52
C LEU A 170 2.87 12.41 -21.99
N PRO A 171 3.96 12.95 -22.57
CA PRO A 171 5.29 12.77 -22.01
C PRO A 171 5.37 13.43 -20.63
N ASP A 172 5.62 12.62 -19.62
CA ASP A 172 5.76 13.04 -18.23
C ASP A 172 6.39 11.90 -17.41
N THR A 173 6.74 12.19 -16.16
CA THR A 173 7.19 11.21 -15.18
C THR A 173 6.09 10.94 -14.16
N HIS A 174 5.76 9.67 -14.00
CA HIS A 174 4.75 9.21 -13.06
C HIS A 174 5.34 8.23 -12.05
N LYS A 175 4.63 8.07 -10.91
CA LYS A 175 4.90 7.04 -9.94
C LYS A 175 3.80 5.98 -10.01
N VAL A 176 4.20 4.73 -10.16
CA VAL A 176 3.32 3.56 -10.03
C VAL A 176 3.68 2.87 -8.73
N LEU A 177 2.70 2.66 -7.86
CA LEU A 177 2.84 1.87 -6.65
C LEU A 177 2.37 0.46 -6.94
N LEU A 178 3.23 -0.52 -6.67
CA LEU A 178 2.93 -1.95 -6.73
C LEU A 178 3.20 -2.58 -5.36
N GLY A 179 2.37 -3.54 -4.96
CA GLY A 179 2.60 -4.26 -3.73
C GLY A 179 1.59 -5.36 -3.46
N ALA A 180 1.57 -5.81 -2.21
CA ALA A 180 0.67 -6.85 -1.74
C ALA A 180 0.06 -6.46 -0.40
N TYR A 181 -1.16 -6.90 -0.14
CA TYR A 181 -1.83 -6.67 1.13
C TYR A 181 -2.74 -7.83 1.55
N ASN A 182 -2.95 -7.92 2.85
CA ASN A 182 -4.01 -8.71 3.47
C ASN A 182 -4.83 -7.82 4.43
N ASP A 183 -5.64 -8.43 5.29
CA ASP A 183 -6.49 -7.68 6.23
C ASP A 183 -5.68 -6.89 7.28
N GLU A 184 -4.46 -7.30 7.59
CA GLU A 184 -3.65 -6.74 8.67
C GLU A 184 -2.63 -5.71 8.18
N ILE A 185 -2.03 -5.96 7.02
CA ILE A 185 -0.91 -5.16 6.54
C ILE A 185 -0.88 -5.06 5.00
N ALA A 186 -0.41 -3.93 4.50
CA ALA A 186 0.05 -3.77 3.11
C ALA A 186 1.51 -3.38 3.08
N ILE A 187 2.24 -3.92 2.10
CA ILE A 187 3.59 -3.49 1.75
C ILE A 187 3.57 -3.12 0.28
N SER A 188 4.17 -1.99 -0.08
CA SER A 188 4.20 -1.51 -1.45
C SER A 188 5.48 -0.72 -1.75
N LYS A 189 5.92 -0.74 -3.00
CA LYS A 189 7.07 0.02 -3.49
C LYS A 189 6.66 0.88 -4.69
N PHE A 190 7.30 2.02 -4.85
CA PHE A 190 7.11 2.86 -6.03
C PHE A 190 8.09 2.51 -7.15
N ILE A 191 7.59 2.63 -8.37
CA ILE A 191 8.35 2.59 -9.61
C ILE A 191 8.19 3.94 -10.28
N THR A 192 9.30 4.51 -10.75
CA THR A 192 9.29 5.69 -11.62
C THR A 192 9.06 5.25 -13.06
N VAL A 193 7.99 5.73 -13.67
CA VAL A 193 7.66 5.47 -15.08
C VAL A 193 7.80 6.79 -15.84
N THR A 194 8.72 6.86 -16.79
CA THR A 194 8.88 8.03 -17.67
C THR A 194 8.31 7.69 -19.04
N ILE A 195 7.37 8.50 -19.52
CA ILE A 195 6.79 8.37 -20.86
C ILE A 195 7.51 9.36 -21.79
N GLU A 196 8.02 8.87 -22.92
CA GLU A 196 8.68 9.68 -23.97
C GLU A 196 7.82 9.85 -25.23
#